data_AF-M1EL30-F1
#
_entry.id   AF-M1EL30-F1
#
_cell.length_a   1.000
_cell.length_b   1.000
_cell.length_c   1.000
_cell.angle_alpha   90.00
_cell.angle_beta   90.00
_cell.angle_gamma   90.00
#
_symmetry.space_group_name_H-M   'P 1'
#
loop_
_entity.id
_entity.type
_entity.pdbx_description
1 polymer ?
#
loop_
_entity_poly.entity_id
_entity_poly.type
_entity_poly.pdbx_seq_one_letter_code
_entity_poly.pdbx_strand_id
1 'polypeptide(L)'
;LSGFRVDRESLEQLLFDKHFTLKRYEVAGRRVLFYFDEIPSRCLTCVRFRALREHVVGRISALPVSVYDYYEPAFEATRFYNVSARSPLAQELCAGPACNEVERAPAQGPGWSPLERGP
;
A
#
# COMPACT_ATOMS: atom_id res chain seq x y z
N LEU A 1 -1.42 0.41 -1.26
CA LEU A 1 -2.02 0.82 0.03
C LEU A 1 -2.19 -0.43 0.88
N SER A 2 -1.98 -0.36 2.20
CA SER A 2 -2.23 -1.52 3.07
C SER A 2 -3.72 -1.89 3.03
N GLY A 3 -4.04 -3.19 3.02
CA GLY A 3 -5.42 -3.68 2.93
C GLY A 3 -6.07 -3.60 1.54
N PHE A 4 -5.30 -3.30 0.49
CA PHE A 4 -5.76 -3.31 -0.90
C PHE A 4 -5.06 -4.39 -1.70
N ARG A 5 -5.84 -5.10 -2.52
CA ARG A 5 -5.35 -5.97 -3.58
C ARG A 5 -5.62 -5.34 -4.94
N VAL A 6 -4.82 -5.67 -5.93
CA VAL A 6 -5.00 -5.12 -7.28
C VAL A 6 -6.03 -5.95 -8.06
N ASP A 7 -6.88 -5.27 -8.82
CA ASP A 7 -7.83 -5.90 -9.74
C ASP A 7 -7.10 -6.35 -11.00
N ARG A 8 -6.91 -7.67 -11.14
CA ARG A 8 -6.12 -8.26 -12.24
C ARG A 8 -6.72 -7.96 -13.61
N GLU A 9 -8.04 -7.97 -13.73
CA GLU A 9 -8.72 -7.66 -15.00
C GLU A 9 -8.38 -6.23 -15.47
N SER A 10 -8.33 -5.27 -14.55
CA SER A 10 -7.93 -3.89 -14.89
C SER A 10 -6.47 -3.76 -15.29
N LEU A 11 -5.58 -4.63 -14.81
CA LEU A 11 -4.18 -4.67 -15.24
C LEU A 11 -4.05 -5.28 -16.64
N GLU A 12 -4.81 -6.34 -16.93
CA GLU A 12 -4.83 -6.97 -18.25
C GLU A 12 -5.30 -6.00 -19.32
N GLN A 13 -6.29 -5.15 -19.01
CA GLN A 13 -6.75 -4.09 -19.90
C GLN A 13 -5.64 -3.11 -20.30
N LEU A 14 -4.65 -2.87 -19.43
CA LEU A 14 -3.51 -1.99 -19.75
C LEU A 14 -2.59 -2.55 -20.83
N LEU A 15 -2.56 -3.87 -21.03
CA LEU A 15 -1.76 -4.50 -22.09
C LEU A 15 -2.34 -4.24 -23.48
N PHE A 16 -3.64 -3.92 -23.55
CA PHE A 16 -4.35 -3.64 -24.81
C PHE A 16 -4.50 -2.15 -25.09
N ASP A 17 -4.02 -1.28 -24.18
CA ASP A 17 -4.05 0.15 -24.37
C ASP A 17 -3.09 0.57 -25.49
N LYS A 18 -3.57 1.34 -26.45
CA LYS A 18 -2.80 1.80 -27.61
C LYS A 18 -2.00 3.08 -27.32
N HIS A 19 -2.21 3.71 -26.17
CA HIS A 19 -1.58 4.99 -25.83
C HIS A 19 -0.14 4.85 -25.35
N PHE A 20 0.30 3.67 -24.92
CA PHE A 20 1.67 3.40 -24.46
C PHE A 20 2.05 1.95 -24.69
N THR A 21 3.37 1.67 -24.74
CA THR A 21 3.89 0.33 -24.99
C THR A 21 4.25 -0.35 -23.67
N LEU A 22 3.27 -0.95 -23.01
CA LEU A 22 3.48 -1.80 -21.83
C LEU A 22 3.74 -3.24 -22.27
N LYS A 23 4.95 -3.72 -22.05
CA LYS A 23 5.40 -5.06 -22.43
C LYS A 23 4.78 -6.14 -21.54
N ARG A 24 4.81 -5.92 -20.23
CA ARG A 24 4.26 -6.83 -19.22
C ARG A 24 4.04 -6.10 -17.90
N TYR A 25 3.27 -6.71 -17.03
CA TYR A 25 3.19 -6.35 -15.62
C TYR A 25 3.51 -7.55 -14.74
N GLU A 26 4.00 -7.29 -13.53
CA GLU A 26 4.24 -8.32 -12.51
C GLU A 26 3.62 -7.90 -11.19
N VAL A 27 2.96 -8.83 -10.51
CA VAL A 27 2.40 -8.59 -9.17
C VAL A 27 3.32 -9.28 -8.15
N ALA A 28 4.17 -8.48 -7.50
CA ALA A 28 5.14 -8.95 -6.51
C ALA A 28 4.65 -8.61 -5.09
N GLY A 29 3.89 -9.53 -4.49
CA GLY A 29 3.28 -9.34 -3.18
C GLY A 29 2.33 -8.14 -3.18
N ARG A 30 2.72 -7.06 -2.51
CA ARG A 30 1.95 -5.79 -2.40
C ARG A 30 2.33 -4.73 -3.44
N ARG A 31 3.22 -5.06 -4.37
CA ARG A 31 3.74 -4.16 -5.41
C ARG A 31 3.26 -4.64 -6.78
N VAL A 32 3.05 -3.70 -7.68
CA VAL A 32 2.88 -3.97 -9.10
C VAL A 32 4.05 -3.32 -9.83
N LEU A 33 4.72 -4.10 -10.67
CA LEU A 33 5.78 -3.63 -11.55
C LEU A 33 5.22 -3.56 -12.96
N PHE A 34 5.51 -2.45 -13.64
CA PHE A 34 5.14 -2.22 -15.03
C PHE A 34 6.42 -2.10 -15.84
N TYR A 35 6.51 -2.89 -16.93
CA TYR A 35 7.67 -2.89 -17.81
C TYR A 35 7.26 -2.26 -19.13
N PHE A 36 7.75 -1.06 -19.39
CA PHE A 36 7.55 -0.36 -20.65
C PHE A 36 8.73 -0.65 -21.57
N ASP A 37 8.49 -0.80 -22.87
CA ASP A 37 9.60 -0.80 -23.84
C ASP A 37 10.17 0.62 -24.02
N GLU A 38 9.32 1.64 -23.96
CA GLU A 38 9.70 3.05 -23.97
C GLU A 38 8.62 3.91 -23.27
N ILE A 39 9.05 4.96 -22.56
CA ILE A 39 8.16 6.01 -22.06
C ILE A 39 8.43 7.28 -22.88
N PRO A 40 7.49 7.74 -23.73
CA PRO A 40 7.72 8.89 -24.60
C PRO A 40 7.94 10.18 -23.81
N SER A 41 9.00 10.93 -24.13
CA SER A 41 9.30 12.21 -23.47
C SER A 41 8.39 13.37 -23.90
N ARG A 42 7.75 13.25 -25.07
CA ARG A 42 6.91 14.28 -25.70
C ARG A 42 5.51 14.42 -25.09
N CYS A 43 5.01 13.38 -24.43
CA CYS A 43 3.63 13.33 -23.93
C CYS A 43 3.58 12.62 -22.56
N LEU A 44 2.57 12.95 -21.76
CA LEU A 44 2.34 12.25 -20.48
C LEU A 44 1.77 10.84 -20.72
N THR A 45 2.48 9.83 -20.23
CA THR A 45 1.96 8.45 -20.15
C THR A 45 1.15 8.27 -18.88
N CYS A 46 -0.15 8.03 -19.01
CA CYS A 46 -1.06 7.80 -17.89
C CYS A 46 -1.41 6.33 -17.77
N VAL A 47 -1.16 5.74 -16.60
CA VAL A 47 -1.51 4.34 -16.29
C VAL A 47 -2.57 4.35 -15.21
N ARG A 48 -3.69 3.66 -15.45
CA ARG A 48 -4.81 3.60 -14.50
C ARG A 48 -5.30 2.17 -14.35
N PHE A 49 -5.28 1.67 -13.13
CA PHE A 49 -5.82 0.36 -12.79
C PHE A 49 -6.61 0.47 -11.48
N ARG A 50 -7.44 -0.53 -11.23
CA ARG A 50 -8.28 -0.59 -10.03
C ARG A 50 -7.58 -1.35 -8.91
N ALA A 51 -7.79 -0.90 -7.70
CA ALA A 51 -7.42 -1.62 -6.49
C ALA A 51 -8.69 -1.82 -5.65
N LEU A 52 -8.89 -3.05 -5.18
CA LEU A 52 -10.03 -3.46 -4.37
C LEU A 52 -9.59 -3.54 -2.91
N ARG A 53 -10.42 -2.99 -2.02
CA ARG A 53 -10.19 -3.08 -0.57
C ARG A 53 -10.54 -4.49 -0.09
N GLU A 54 -9.55 -5.20 0.43
CA GLU A 54 -9.70 -6.55 0.98
C GLU A 54 -9.77 -6.53 2.52
N HIS A 55 -9.01 -5.62 3.15
CA HIS A 55 -9.01 -5.45 4.59
C HIS A 55 -9.19 -3.99 4.98
N VAL A 56 -9.88 -3.81 6.11
CA VAL A 56 -10.10 -2.50 6.71
C VAL A 56 -8.90 -2.21 7.63
N VAL A 57 -8.09 -1.20 7.28
CA VAL A 57 -6.92 -0.76 8.05
C VAL A 57 -7.15 0.62 8.69
N GLY A 58 -6.67 0.77 9.93
CA GLY A 58 -6.84 1.94 10.79
C GLY A 58 -6.23 3.21 10.25
N ARG A 59 -4.97 3.14 9.81
CA ARG A 59 -4.24 4.30 9.34
C ARG A 59 -3.50 3.96 8.06
N ILE A 60 -3.96 4.52 6.94
CA ILE A 60 -3.31 4.32 5.65
C ILE A 60 -2.15 5.31 5.54
N SER A 61 -0.94 4.78 5.44
CA SER A 61 0.25 5.58 5.17
C SER A 61 0.41 5.87 3.68
N ALA A 62 1.04 7.00 3.36
CA ALA A 62 1.50 7.27 2.01
C ALA A 62 2.49 6.17 1.55
N LEU A 63 2.44 5.81 0.27
CA LEU A 63 3.31 4.79 -0.31
C LEU A 63 4.06 5.35 -1.53
N PRO A 64 5.28 4.88 -1.78
CA PRO A 64 6.06 5.33 -2.92
C PRO A 64 5.57 4.68 -4.23
N VAL A 65 5.70 5.44 -5.30
CA VAL A 65 5.71 5.01 -6.70
C VAL A 65 7.02 5.51 -7.28
N SER A 66 7.79 4.61 -7.88
CA SER A 66 9.10 4.89 -8.44
C SER A 66 9.09 4.52 -9.92
N VAL A 67 9.66 5.40 -10.74
CA VAL A 67 9.95 5.16 -12.14
C VAL A 67 11.46 5.24 -12.30
N TYR A 68 12.05 4.25 -12.96
CA TYR A 68 13.50 4.17 -13.14
C TYR A 68 13.83 3.59 -14.50
N ASP A 69 15.00 3.95 -15.03
CA ASP A 69 15.56 3.29 -16.21
C ASP A 69 16.06 1.89 -15.81
N TYR A 70 15.64 0.87 -16.55
CA TYR A 70 15.97 -0.52 -16.26
C TYR A 70 17.47 -0.83 -16.42
N TYR A 71 18.16 -0.18 -17.36
CA TYR A 71 19.58 -0.38 -17.63
C TYR A 71 20.45 0.63 -16.86
N GLU A 72 19.92 1.80 -16.55
CA GLU A 72 20.62 2.86 -15.81
C GLU A 72 19.84 3.31 -14.56
N PRO A 73 19.76 2.48 -13.50
CA PRO A 73 18.89 2.71 -12.34
C PRO A 73 19.25 3.95 -11.50
N ALA A 74 20.41 4.56 -11.75
CA ALA A 74 20.74 5.87 -11.17
C ALA A 74 19.76 6.98 -11.63
N PHE A 75 19.12 6.80 -12.79
CA PHE A 75 18.03 7.64 -13.25
C PHE A 75 16.70 7.11 -12.70
N GLU A 76 16.33 7.59 -11.52
CA GLU A 76 15.03 7.29 -10.90
C GLU A 76 14.30 8.55 -10.42
N ALA A 77 12.97 8.45 -10.37
CA ALA A 77 12.11 9.44 -9.76
C ALA A 77 11.06 8.74 -8.89
N THR A 78 11.02 9.13 -7.61
CA THR A 78 10.05 8.60 -6.65
C THR A 78 9.06 9.69 -6.20
N ARG A 79 7.78 9.31 -6.09
CA ARG A 79 6.71 10.13 -5.53
C ARG A 79 5.87 9.31 -4.57
N PHE A 80 5.37 9.96 -3.53
CA PHE A 80 4.46 9.33 -2.58
C PHE A 80 3.02 9.66 -2.93
N TYR A 81 2.19 8.64 -3.05
CA TYR A 81 0.75 8.80 -3.18
C TYR A 81 0.07 8.56 -1.84
N ASN A 82 -0.96 9.34 -1.55
CA ASN A 82 -1.74 9.23 -0.34
C ASN A 82 -3.24 9.23 -0.67
N VAL A 83 -4.05 8.70 0.24
CA VAL A 83 -5.50 8.87 0.22
C VAL A 83 -5.85 10.30 0.62
N SER A 84 -6.92 10.84 0.02
CA SER A 84 -7.38 12.18 0.37
C SER A 84 -7.83 12.21 1.83
N ALA A 85 -7.51 13.29 2.55
CA ALA A 85 -7.90 13.46 3.96
C ALA A 85 -9.43 13.44 4.18
N ARG A 86 -10.21 13.68 3.13
CA ARG A 86 -11.68 13.64 3.14
C ARG A 86 -12.24 12.25 2.79
N SER A 87 -11.40 11.31 2.39
CA SER A 87 -11.83 9.94 2.08
C SER A 87 -12.15 9.18 3.37
N PRO A 88 -13.20 8.33 3.39
CA PRO A 88 -13.42 7.36 4.48
C PRO A 88 -12.22 6.43 4.70
N LEU A 89 -11.32 6.32 3.73
CA LEU A 89 -10.08 5.55 3.83
C LEU A 89 -9.00 6.22 4.70
N ALA A 90 -9.11 7.53 4.92
CA ALA A 90 -8.21 8.29 5.80
C ALA A 90 -8.69 8.30 7.26
N GLN A 91 -9.88 7.76 7.55
CA GLN A 91 -10.45 7.75 8.88
C GLN A 91 -9.85 6.63 9.73
N GLU A 92 -9.54 6.95 11.00
CA GLU A 92 -9.08 5.97 11.98
C GLU A 92 -10.20 4.98 12.32
N LEU A 93 -9.86 3.68 12.40
CA LEU A 93 -10.83 2.63 12.70
C LEU A 93 -11.20 2.52 14.18
N CYS A 94 -10.41 3.11 15.06
CA CYS A 94 -10.73 3.23 16.47
C CYS A 94 -10.66 4.69 16.86
N ALA A 95 -11.57 5.10 17.75
CA ALA A 95 -11.60 6.42 18.35
C ALA A 95 -11.37 6.25 19.86
N GLY A 96 -10.40 6.98 20.40
CA GLY A 96 -10.05 6.94 21.82
C GLY A 96 -8.56 6.69 22.07
N PRO A 97 -8.11 6.84 23.33
CA PRO A 97 -6.69 6.80 23.71
C PRO A 97 -6.03 5.43 23.51
N ALA A 98 -6.82 4.35 23.44
CA ALA A 98 -6.32 2.97 23.28
C ALA A 98 -6.17 2.52 21.80
N CYS A 99 -6.28 3.43 20.83
CA CYS A 99 -6.15 3.06 19.43
C CYS A 99 -4.66 2.90 19.06
N ASN A 100 -4.28 1.69 18.61
CA ASN A 100 -2.90 1.25 18.34
C ASN A 100 -2.03 0.93 19.57
N GLU A 101 -2.60 0.82 20.77
CA GLU A 101 -1.92 0.19 21.89
C GLU A 101 -2.10 -1.32 21.82
N VAL A 102 -1.03 -2.06 21.52
CA VAL A 102 -0.96 -3.46 21.96
C VAL A 102 -0.70 -3.35 23.46
N GLU A 103 -1.76 -3.34 24.26
CA GLU A 103 -1.62 -3.48 25.69
C GLU A 103 -0.76 -4.74 25.91
N ARG A 104 0.45 -4.57 26.46
CA ARG A 104 1.19 -5.69 27.06
C ARG A 104 0.36 -6.11 28.25
N ALA A 105 -0.74 -6.81 28.01
CA ALA A 105 -1.47 -7.45 29.07
C ALA A 105 -0.46 -8.40 29.73
N PRO A 106 -0.08 -8.20 31.01
CA PRO A 106 0.53 -9.30 31.73
C PRO A 106 -0.50 -10.42 31.64
N ALA A 107 -0.07 -11.62 31.24
CA ALA A 107 -0.92 -12.79 31.15
C ALA A 107 -1.48 -13.11 32.56
N GLN A 108 -2.55 -12.43 32.95
CA GLN A 108 -3.29 -12.71 34.15
C GLN A 108 -4.47 -13.58 33.73
N GLY A 109 -4.17 -14.86 33.57
CA GLY A 109 -5.20 -15.88 33.63
C GLY A 109 -5.88 -15.85 35.01
N PRO A 110 -7.12 -16.35 35.11
CA PRO A 110 -7.81 -16.44 36.39
C PRO A 110 -7.01 -17.32 37.35
N GLY A 111 -6.41 -16.72 38.39
CA GLY A 111 -5.65 -17.43 39.42
C GLY A 111 -4.43 -16.71 40.00
N TRP A 112 -4.02 -15.53 39.51
CA TRP A 112 -2.88 -14.82 40.08
C TRP A 112 -3.29 -14.01 41.32
N SER A 113 -2.75 -14.37 42.49
CA SER A 113 -2.68 -13.48 43.67
C SER A 113 -1.21 -13.13 43.94
N PRO A 114 -0.85 -11.85 44.11
CA PRO A 114 0.49 -11.49 44.53
C PRO A 114 0.71 -11.98 45.96
N LEU A 115 1.73 -12.81 46.19
CA LEU A 115 2.16 -13.13 47.55
C LEU A 115 2.60 -11.84 48.24
N GLU A 116 1.93 -11.51 49.35
CA GLU A 116 2.41 -10.51 50.30
C GLU A 116 3.83 -10.86 50.73
N ARG A 117 4.71 -9.86 50.64
CA ARG A 117 6.04 -9.92 51.24
C ARG A 117 5.99 -9.09 52.52
N GLY A 118 5.99 -9.76 53.66
CA GLY A 118 6.39 -9.17 54.93
C GLY A 118 7.42 -10.06 55.62
N PRO A 119 8.01 -9.62 56.75
CA PRO A 119 8.34 -8.25 57.15
C PRO A 119 9.71 -7.79 56.63
#